data_AF-A0A373N4P1-F1
#
_entry.id   AF-A0A373N4P1-F1
#
_cell.length_a   1.000
_cell.length_b   1.000
_cell.length_c   1.000
_cell.angle_alpha   90.00
_cell.angle_beta   90.00
_cell.angle_gamma   90.00
#
_symmetry.space_group_name_H-M   'P 1'
#
loop_
_entity.id
_entity.type
_entity.pdbx_description
1 polymer ?
#
loop_
_entity_poly.entity_id
_entity_poly.type
_entity_poly.pdbx_seq_one_letter_code
_entity_poly.pdbx_strand_id
1 'polypeptide(L)'
;MGFTSGLIVDDDFHYRKPIMYHYIGHISKYIAPGAKRIGWSKYGANLDVTAAVNPDGSYVVILLNRTKEDSGCFLRVNGHIMRVDLPAETLSTVVIEK
;
A
#
# COMPACT_ATOMS: atom_id res chain seq x y z
N MET A 1 -7.85 -7.95 -19.22
CA MET A 1 -7.36 -6.94 -18.26
C MET A 1 -5.89 -6.69 -18.63
N GLY A 2 -5.64 -5.73 -19.50
CA GLY A 2 -4.30 -5.49 -20.06
C GLY A 2 -3.44 -4.71 -19.07
N PHE A 3 -2.20 -5.14 -18.87
CA PHE A 3 -1.21 -4.35 -18.15
C PHE A 3 -0.97 -3.07 -18.94
N THR A 4 -1.46 -1.95 -18.42
CA THR A 4 -1.16 -0.64 -18.99
C THR A 4 0.26 -0.25 -18.59
N SER A 5 0.98 0.43 -19.49
CA SER A 5 2.30 0.98 -19.21
C SER A 5 2.26 1.84 -17.94
N GLY A 6 3.36 1.86 -17.17
CA GLY A 6 3.46 2.68 -15.95
C GLY A 6 3.32 4.19 -16.20
N LEU A 7 3.51 4.64 -17.43
CA LEU A 7 3.28 6.01 -17.89
C LEU A 7 2.76 5.94 -19.33
N ILE A 8 1.80 6.79 -19.66
CA ILE A 8 1.27 6.93 -21.02
C ILE A 8 1.57 8.35 -21.49
N VAL A 9 2.21 8.49 -22.64
CA VAL A 9 2.48 9.77 -23.29
C VAL A 9 1.52 9.89 -24.48
N ASP A 10 0.78 10.98 -24.53
CA ASP A 10 -0.12 11.35 -25.62
C ASP A 10 0.67 12.07 -26.73
N ASP A 11 0.16 12.08 -27.96
CA ASP A 11 0.84 12.68 -29.12
C ASP A 11 1.16 14.18 -28.93
N ASP A 12 0.39 14.88 -28.10
CA ASP A 12 0.59 16.29 -27.74
C ASP A 12 1.65 16.49 -26.63
N PHE A 13 2.53 15.52 -26.38
CA PHE A 13 3.55 15.52 -25.31
C PHE A 13 3.00 15.65 -23.88
N HIS A 14 1.69 15.45 -23.69
CA HIS A 14 1.10 15.31 -22.37
C HIS A 14 1.32 13.90 -21.85
N TYR A 15 1.44 13.74 -20.52
CA TYR A 15 1.55 12.41 -19.92
C TYR A 15 0.44 12.17 -18.90
N ARG A 16 0.00 10.91 -18.81
CA ARG A 16 -0.99 10.46 -17.85
C ARG A 16 -0.42 9.32 -17.00
N LYS A 17 -0.77 9.34 -15.72
CA LYS A 17 -0.36 8.36 -14.70
C LYS A 17 -1.51 7.37 -14.47
N PRO A 18 -1.48 6.18 -15.07
CA PRO A 18 -2.49 5.16 -14.81
C PRO A 18 -2.35 4.60 -13.39
N ILE A 19 -3.35 3.83 -12.93
CA ILE A 19 -3.38 3.25 -11.58
C ILE A 19 -2.10 2.47 -11.20
N MET A 20 -1.48 1.79 -12.16
CA MET A 20 -0.22 1.06 -11.97
C MET A 20 0.92 1.98 -11.50
N TYR A 21 1.01 3.21 -12.02
CA TYR A 21 1.99 4.20 -11.57
C TYR A 21 1.91 4.43 -10.07
N HIS A 22 0.68 4.61 -9.58
CA HIS A 22 0.41 4.87 -8.17
C HIS A 22 0.69 3.63 -7.33
N TYR A 23 0.28 2.44 -7.78
CA TYR A 23 0.51 1.18 -7.05
C TYR A 23 1.99 0.89 -6.86
N ILE A 24 2.78 1.01 -7.93
CA ILE A 24 4.23 0.86 -7.84
C ILE A 24 4.81 1.94 -6.93
N GLY A 25 4.35 3.20 -7.06
CA GLY A 25 4.79 4.30 -6.19
C GLY A 25 4.54 4.06 -4.69
N HIS A 26 3.39 3.50 -4.32
CA HIS A 26 3.08 3.14 -2.92
C HIS A 26 3.99 2.05 -2.35
N ILE A 27 4.56 1.20 -3.21
CA ILE A 27 5.50 0.15 -2.80
C ILE A 27 6.92 0.71 -2.81
N SER A 28 7.39 1.19 -3.97
CA SER A 28 8.78 1.56 -4.20
C SER A 28 9.23 2.78 -3.41
N LYS A 29 8.31 3.70 -3.07
CA LYS A 29 8.64 4.89 -2.28
C LYS A 29 8.88 4.58 -0.82
N TYR A 30 8.22 3.56 -0.28
CA TYR A 30 8.19 3.30 1.16
C TYR A 30 8.93 2.01 1.56
N ILE A 31 8.93 0.99 0.71
CA ILE A 31 9.71 -0.24 0.93
C ILE A 31 11.10 -0.04 0.34
N ALA A 32 12.08 0.16 1.22
CA ALA A 32 13.46 0.43 0.83
C ALA A 32 14.16 -0.84 0.30
N PRO A 33 15.19 -0.69 -0.56
CA PRO A 33 16.05 -1.80 -0.93
C PRO A 33 16.64 -2.50 0.31
N GLY A 34 16.52 -3.83 0.35
CA GLY A 34 16.95 -4.63 1.51
C GLY A 34 15.90 -4.78 2.62
N ALA A 35 14.70 -4.19 2.46
CA ALA A 35 13.59 -4.45 3.35
C ALA A 35 13.20 -5.93 3.36
N LYS A 36 12.81 -6.43 4.54
CA LYS A 36 12.40 -7.82 4.75
C LYS A 36 10.91 -7.89 4.99
N ARG A 37 10.20 -8.70 4.21
CA ARG A 37 8.77 -8.96 4.43
C ARG A 37 8.58 -9.67 5.76
N ILE A 38 7.66 -9.17 6.58
CA ILE A 38 7.31 -9.77 7.87
C ILE A 38 5.96 -10.48 7.81
N GLY A 39 5.75 -11.42 8.72
CA GLY A 39 4.47 -12.10 8.88
C GLY A 39 3.41 -11.15 9.42
N TRP A 40 2.19 -11.30 8.93
CA TRP A 40 1.03 -10.55 9.38
C TRP A 40 -0.19 -11.48 9.38
N SER A 41 -1.20 -11.13 10.18
CA SER A 41 -2.50 -11.78 10.19
C SER A 41 -3.58 -10.73 9.97
N LYS A 42 -4.56 -11.02 9.12
CA LYS A 42 -5.69 -10.13 8.88
C LYS A 42 -7.00 -10.78 9.30
N TYR A 43 -7.94 -9.95 9.73
CA TYR A 43 -9.32 -10.35 9.94
C TYR A 43 -10.16 -9.78 8.81
N GLY A 44 -11.02 -10.61 8.20
CA GLY A 44 -11.85 -10.24 7.05
C GLY A 44 -11.23 -10.61 5.70
N ALA A 45 -12.06 -11.15 4.80
CA ALA A 45 -11.62 -11.60 3.48
C ALA A 45 -11.25 -10.45 2.53
N ASN A 46 -11.86 -9.27 2.72
CA ASN A 46 -11.92 -8.21 1.71
C ASN A 46 -10.78 -7.17 1.76
N LEU A 47 -9.89 -7.26 2.76
CA LEU A 47 -8.71 -6.41 2.88
C LEU A 47 -7.48 -7.18 2.41
N ASP A 48 -6.67 -6.63 1.51
CA ASP A 48 -5.35 -7.18 1.24
C ASP A 48 -4.30 -6.37 1.98
N VAL A 49 -3.27 -7.05 2.48
CA VAL A 49 -2.23 -6.40 3.26
C VAL A 49 -0.87 -7.01 2.95
N THR A 50 0.17 -6.21 3.02
CA THR A 50 1.55 -6.68 3.11
C THR A 50 2.32 -5.80 4.07
N ALA A 51 3.28 -6.39 4.78
CA ALA A 51 4.09 -5.66 5.74
C ALA A 51 5.57 -6.01 5.56
N ALA A 52 6.44 -5.02 5.68
CA ALA A 52 7.88 -5.18 5.60
C ALA A 52 8.57 -4.30 6.65
N VAL A 53 9.78 -4.71 7.04
CA VAL A 53 10.69 -3.91 7.88
C VAL A 53 11.81 -3.42 6.99
N ASN A 54 11.98 -2.11 6.94
CA ASN A 54 13.08 -1.47 6.24
C ASN A 54 14.42 -1.67 6.98
N PRO A 55 15.57 -1.50 6.31
CA PRO A 55 16.87 -1.63 6.95
C PRO A 55 17.12 -0.65 8.11
N ASP A 56 16.45 0.51 8.11
CA ASP A 56 16.46 1.49 9.20
C ASP A 56 15.65 1.05 10.44
N GLY A 57 14.90 -0.05 10.32
CA GLY A 57 14.04 -0.59 11.38
C GLY A 57 12.61 -0.06 11.37
N SER A 58 12.23 0.82 10.42
CA SER A 58 10.84 1.27 10.25
C SER A 58 9.95 0.15 9.71
N TYR A 59 8.70 0.10 10.18
CA TYR A 59 7.69 -0.83 9.69
C TYR A 59 6.87 -0.15 8.61
N VAL A 60 6.71 -0.82 7.47
CA VAL A 60 5.88 -0.37 6.36
C VAL A 60 4.75 -1.36 6.18
N VAL A 61 3.52 -0.89 6.23
CA VAL A 61 2.31 -1.68 6.03
C VAL A 61 1.52 -1.09 4.87
N ILE A 62 1.26 -1.90 3.86
CA ILE A 62 0.45 -1.54 2.70
C ILE A 62 -0.88 -2.25 2.84
N LEU A 63 -1.96 -1.49 2.75
CA LEU A 63 -3.35 -1.91 2.92
C LEU A 63 -4.11 -1.59 1.64
N LEU A 64 -4.75 -2.58 1.03
CA LEU A 64 -5.55 -2.41 -0.17
C LEU A 64 -7.00 -2.79 0.13
N ASN A 65 -7.88 -1.79 0.07
CA ASN A 65 -9.31 -1.99 0.03
C ASN A 65 -9.77 -2.08 -1.43
N ARG A 66 -10.16 -3.28 -1.87
CA ARG A 66 -10.70 -3.50 -3.23
C ARG A 66 -12.21 -3.37 -3.31
N THR A 67 -12.89 -3.19 -2.18
CA THR A 67 -14.35 -3.10 -2.17
C THR A 67 -14.80 -1.71 -2.58
N LYS A 68 -16.07 -1.62 -2.99
CA LYS A 68 -16.75 -0.36 -3.27
C LYS A 68 -17.31 0.31 -2.01
N GLU A 69 -16.94 -0.19 -0.84
CA GLU A 69 -17.44 0.26 0.45
C GLU A 69 -16.28 0.75 1.31
N ASP A 70 -16.53 1.82 2.06
CA ASP A 70 -15.58 2.27 3.06
C ASP A 70 -15.45 1.22 4.16
N SER A 71 -14.21 1.00 4.59
CA SER A 71 -13.89 0.07 5.66
C SER A 71 -12.93 0.71 6.65
N GLY A 72 -12.59 -0.01 7.71
CA GLY A 72 -11.57 0.39 8.65
C GLY A 72 -10.93 -0.85 9.27
N CYS A 73 -9.67 -0.72 9.66
CA CYS A 73 -8.95 -1.77 10.34
C CYS A 73 -8.18 -1.24 11.56
N PHE A 74 -7.93 -2.13 12.52
CA PHE A 74 -7.04 -1.85 13.63
C PHE A 74 -5.69 -2.51 13.37
N LEU A 75 -4.69 -1.68 13.09
CA LEU A 75 -3.31 -2.12 12.94
C LEU A 75 -2.69 -2.31 14.32
N ARG A 76 -2.15 -3.51 14.57
CA ARG A 76 -1.48 -3.85 15.83
C ARG A 76 -0.01 -4.12 15.60
N VAL A 77 0.86 -3.34 16.24
CA VAL A 77 2.33 -3.47 16.13
C VAL A 77 2.95 -3.24 17.51
N ASN A 78 3.76 -4.18 17.99
CA ASN A 78 4.49 -4.08 19.27
C ASN A 78 3.61 -3.65 20.46
N GLY A 79 2.39 -4.19 20.57
CA GLY A 79 1.44 -3.86 21.64
C GLY A 79 0.66 -2.56 21.45
N HIS A 80 1.00 -1.74 20.46
CA HIS A 80 0.27 -0.54 20.09
C HIS A 80 -0.84 -0.85 19.10
N ILE A 81 -1.94 -0.11 19.18
CA ILE A 81 -3.10 -0.26 18.32
C ILE A 81 -3.41 1.10 17.68
N MET A 82 -3.52 1.13 16.36
CA MET A 82 -3.92 2.30 15.60
C MET A 82 -5.11 1.97 14.71
N ARG A 83 -6.13 2.82 14.70
CA ARG A 83 -7.22 2.73 13.74
C ARG A 83 -6.79 3.36 12.42
N VAL A 84 -7.05 2.66 11.32
CA VAL A 84 -6.83 3.15 9.96
C VAL A 84 -8.14 3.04 9.22
N ASP A 85 -8.68 4.18 8.78
CA ASP A 85 -9.85 4.21 7.90
C ASP A 85 -9.39 4.00 6.46
N LEU A 86 -10.13 3.17 5.74
CA LEU A 86 -9.81 2.67 4.40
C LEU A 86 -11.01 2.91 3.49
N PRO A 87 -11.06 4.06 2.79
CA PRO A 87 -12.12 4.33 1.84
C PRO A 87 -12.21 3.25 0.75
N ALA A 88 -13.35 3.22 0.06
CA ALA A 88 -13.56 2.35 -1.08
C ALA A 88 -12.40 2.45 -2.11
N GLU A 89 -12.05 1.32 -2.73
CA GLU A 89 -11.08 1.23 -3.85
C GLU A 89 -9.73 1.94 -3.60
N THR A 90 -9.23 1.89 -2.35
CA THR A 90 -8.05 2.65 -1.91
C THR A 90 -6.84 1.76 -1.60
N LEU A 91 -5.65 2.25 -1.96
CA LEU A 91 -4.35 1.71 -1.53
C LEU A 91 -3.71 2.68 -0.52
N SER A 92 -3.57 2.24 0.72
CA SER A 92 -3.01 3.04 1.82
C SER A 92 -1.66 2.47 2.24
N THR A 93 -0.68 3.35 2.48
CA THR A 93 0.61 2.98 3.05
C THR A 93 0.76 3.63 4.41
N VAL A 94 1.02 2.82 5.43
CA VAL A 94 1.29 3.24 6.80
C VAL A 94 2.76 2.98 7.08
N VAL A 95 3.48 4.02 7.51
CA VAL A 95 4.87 3.90 7.98
C VAL A 95 4.89 4.18 9.47
N ILE A 96 5.49 3.27 10.21
CA ILE A 96 5.67 3.36 11.65
C ILE A 96 7.17 3.41 11.89
N GLU A 97 7.63 4.59 12.31
CA GLU A 97 9.00 4.80 12.75
C GLU A 97 9.22 4.15 14.11
N LYS A 98 10.48 3.82 14.40
CA LYS A 98 10.86 3.15 15.66
C LYS A 98 11.08 4.16 16.78
#